data_AF-A0A173KZE5-F1
#
_entry.id   AF-A0A173KZE5-F1
#
_cell.length_a   1.000
_cell.length_b   1.000
_cell.length_c   1.000
_cell.angle_alpha   90.00
_cell.angle_beta   90.00
_cell.angle_gamma   90.00
#
_symmetry.space_group_name_H-M   'P 1'
#
loop_
_entity.id
_entity.type
_entity.pdbx_description
1 polymer ?
#
loop_
_entity_poly.entity_id
_entity_poly.type
_entity_poly.pdbx_seq_one_letter_code
_entity_poly.pdbx_strand_id
1 'polypeptide(L)'
;MTQGVTNDCAHGVPMGLPCGACGTVPADIAATLEERGSRYGRFDKHAAVTQGIKTVLFDCRARSSLAPDQVEALEMIAHKLGRIVNGDPDYADSWVDIAGYAKLVADRLLTGFSA
;
A
#
# COMPACT_ATOMS: atom_id res chain seq x y z
N MET A 1 -40.47 -30.32 -13.32
CA MET A 1 -39.42 -29.90 -12.37
C MET A 1 -38.22 -30.79 -12.60
N THR A 2 -37.21 -30.30 -13.32
CA THR A 2 -35.93 -31.00 -13.46
C THR A 2 -34.86 -29.94 -13.29
N GLN A 3 -34.31 -29.86 -12.08
CA GLN A 3 -33.12 -29.06 -11.82
C GLN A 3 -31.96 -29.70 -12.59
N GLY A 4 -31.41 -28.97 -13.56
CA GLY A 4 -30.17 -29.36 -14.23
C GLY A 4 -29.06 -29.29 -13.20
N VAL A 5 -28.55 -30.45 -12.78
CA VAL A 5 -27.32 -30.54 -12.00
C VAL A 5 -26.20 -30.14 -12.96
N THR A 6 -25.79 -28.88 -12.92
CA THR A 6 -24.63 -28.41 -13.66
C THR A 6 -23.41 -29.13 -13.07
N ASN A 7 -22.74 -29.93 -13.88
CA ASN A 7 -21.60 -30.77 -13.47
C ASN A 7 -20.31 -29.94 -13.36
N ASP A 8 -20.47 -28.75 -12.80
CA ASP A 8 -19.50 -27.68 -12.76
C ASP A 8 -19.03 -27.50 -11.32
N CYS A 9 -17.74 -27.21 -11.11
CA CYS A 9 -17.21 -26.91 -9.80
C CYS A 9 -17.84 -25.62 -9.23
N ALA A 10 -17.54 -25.26 -7.97
CA ALA A 10 -18.07 -24.06 -7.31
C ALA A 10 -17.80 -22.73 -8.06
N HIS A 11 -16.93 -22.75 -9.07
CA HIS A 11 -16.60 -21.62 -9.95
C HIS A 11 -17.28 -21.70 -11.34
N GLY A 12 -18.22 -22.63 -11.55
CA GLY A 12 -18.96 -22.77 -12.82
C GLY A 12 -18.14 -23.35 -13.98
N VAL A 13 -17.09 -24.15 -13.68
CA VAL A 13 -16.24 -24.80 -14.69
C VAL A 13 -16.50 -26.31 -14.71
N PRO A 14 -16.63 -26.95 -15.88
CA PRO A 14 -16.88 -28.39 -15.98
C PRO A 14 -15.84 -29.23 -15.26
N MET A 15 -16.31 -30.20 -14.45
CA MET A 15 -15.44 -31.15 -13.74
C MET A 15 -14.68 -32.03 -14.74
N GLY A 16 -13.36 -31.86 -14.81
CA GLY A 16 -12.49 -32.57 -15.78
C GLY A 16 -11.18 -31.83 -16.10
N LEU A 17 -11.08 -30.56 -15.73
CA LEU A 17 -9.84 -29.77 -15.78
C LEU A 17 -9.15 -29.80 -14.40
N PRO A 18 -7.81 -29.78 -14.31
CA PRO A 18 -7.12 -29.69 -13.03
C PRO A 18 -7.53 -28.40 -12.32
N CYS A 19 -7.85 -28.50 -11.02
CA CYS A 19 -8.17 -27.34 -10.21
C CYS A 19 -6.95 -26.39 -10.21
N GLY A 20 -7.11 -25.18 -10.77
CA GLY A 20 -6.02 -24.21 -10.99
C GLY A 20 -5.81 -23.77 -12.45
N ALA A 21 -6.49 -24.37 -13.43
CA ALA A 21 -6.44 -23.94 -14.85
C ALA A 21 -7.40 -22.78 -15.19
N CYS A 22 -8.36 -22.47 -14.32
CA CYS A 22 -9.15 -21.24 -14.41
C CYS A 22 -8.30 -20.11 -13.82
N GLY A 23 -7.80 -19.22 -14.66
CA GLY A 23 -6.92 -18.12 -14.25
C GLY A 23 -7.42 -17.42 -13.00
N THR A 24 -6.49 -16.98 -12.16
CA THR A 24 -6.76 -16.15 -10.97
C THR A 24 -7.78 -15.08 -11.33
N VAL A 25 -8.93 -15.08 -10.66
CA VAL A 25 -9.91 -13.99 -10.78
C VAL A 25 -9.15 -12.70 -10.47
N PRO A 26 -9.16 -11.68 -11.35
CA PRO A 26 -8.56 -10.40 -11.03
C PRO A 26 -9.15 -9.91 -9.71
N ALA A 27 -8.30 -9.54 -8.75
CA ALA A 27 -8.76 -9.05 -7.47
C ALA A 27 -9.83 -7.98 -7.69
N ASP A 28 -11.03 -8.19 -7.13
CA ASP A 28 -12.10 -7.21 -7.23
C ASP A 28 -11.62 -5.91 -6.59
N ILE A 29 -11.59 -4.84 -7.39
CA ILE A 29 -11.16 -3.53 -6.94
C ILE A 29 -12.02 -3.06 -5.76
N ALA A 30 -13.31 -3.41 -5.73
CA ALA A 30 -14.20 -3.06 -4.63
C ALA A 30 -13.74 -3.71 -3.32
N ALA A 31 -13.42 -5.01 -3.34
CA ALA A 31 -12.92 -5.73 -2.17
C ALA A 31 -11.59 -5.13 -1.66
N THR A 32 -10.69 -4.78 -2.57
CA THR A 32 -9.41 -4.12 -2.22
C THR A 32 -9.63 -2.75 -1.58
N LEU A 33 -10.60 -1.97 -2.09
CA LEU A 33 -10.93 -0.65 -1.55
C LEU A 33 -11.58 -0.75 -0.18
N GLU A 34 -12.44 -1.74 0.05
CA GLU A 34 -13.06 -1.99 1.35
C GLU A 34 -12.03 -2.39 2.40
N GLU A 35 -11.16 -3.37 2.07
CA GLU A 35 -10.05 -3.79 2.94
C GLU A 35 -9.16 -2.59 3.33
N ARG A 36 -8.73 -1.81 2.33
CA ARG A 36 -7.86 -0.64 2.55
C ARG A 36 -8.57 0.49 3.30
N GLY A 37 -9.85 0.71 3.03
CA GLY A 37 -10.66 1.69 3.74
C GLY A 37 -10.83 1.33 5.22
N SER A 38 -10.99 0.04 5.52
CA SER A 38 -11.05 -0.46 6.91
C SER A 38 -9.73 -0.25 7.66
N ARG A 39 -8.59 -0.43 6.97
CA ARG A 39 -7.26 -0.34 7.58
C ARG A 39 -6.73 1.09 7.71
N TYR A 40 -6.85 1.88 6.66
CA TYR A 40 -6.21 3.19 6.55
C TYR A 40 -7.16 4.37 6.73
N GLY A 41 -8.43 4.07 7.04
CA GLY A 41 -9.50 5.05 7.14
C GLY A 41 -9.90 5.63 5.78
N ARG A 42 -10.71 6.70 5.82
CA ARG A 42 -11.16 7.38 4.60
C ARG A 42 -9.99 8.02 3.86
N PHE A 43 -9.96 7.83 2.54
CA PHE A 43 -8.89 8.33 1.68
C PHE A 43 -8.75 9.86 1.70
N ASP A 44 -9.86 10.61 1.76
CA ASP A 44 -9.85 12.08 1.79
C ASP A 44 -9.09 12.63 3.01
N LYS A 45 -9.35 12.08 4.19
CA LYS A 45 -8.66 12.47 5.43
C LYS A 45 -7.19 12.05 5.43
N HIS A 46 -6.90 10.84 4.96
CA HIS A 46 -5.52 10.38 4.77
C HIS A 46 -4.77 11.34 3.84
N ALA A 47 -5.35 11.67 2.70
CA ALA A 47 -4.76 12.58 1.72
C ALA A 47 -4.49 13.96 2.33
N ALA A 48 -5.45 14.51 3.08
CA ALA A 48 -5.28 15.79 3.78
C ALA A 48 -4.09 15.77 4.76
N VAL A 49 -3.98 14.73 5.59
CA VAL A 49 -2.88 14.59 6.55
C VAL A 49 -1.53 14.47 5.84
N THR A 50 -1.42 13.55 4.88
CA THR A 50 -0.16 13.28 4.19
C THR A 50 0.32 14.47 3.38
N GLN A 51 -0.58 15.17 2.67
CA GLN A 51 -0.24 16.39 1.95
C GLN A 51 0.11 17.53 2.90
N GLY A 52 -0.56 17.65 4.06
CA GLY A 52 -0.20 18.61 5.10
C GLY A 52 1.23 18.43 5.61
N ILE A 53 1.62 17.18 5.93
CA ILE A 53 2.99 16.86 6.36
C ILE A 53 4.00 17.19 5.25
N LYS A 54 3.72 16.76 4.00
CA LYS A 54 4.60 17.04 2.85
C LYS A 54 4.76 18.54 2.61
N THR A 55 3.69 19.32 2.77
CA THR A 55 3.74 20.79 2.63
C THR A 55 4.72 21.38 3.64
N VAL A 56 4.58 21.05 4.92
CA VAL A 56 5.49 21.55 5.97
C VAL A 56 6.95 21.16 5.69
N LEU A 57 7.21 19.93 5.26
CA LEU A 57 8.57 19.47 4.92
C LEU A 57 9.19 20.29 3.80
N PHE A 58 8.44 20.51 2.71
CA PHE A 58 8.98 21.15 1.51
C PHE A 58 8.90 22.68 1.49
N ASP A 59 8.10 23.26 2.39
CA ASP A 59 8.17 24.68 2.73
C ASP A 59 9.45 24.98 3.52
N CYS A 60 9.87 24.06 4.41
CA CYS A 60 11.14 24.18 5.16
C CYS A 60 12.37 23.95 4.28
N ARG A 61 12.27 23.09 3.26
CA ARG A 61 13.36 22.77 2.34
C ARG A 61 12.83 22.40 0.96
N ALA A 62 13.23 23.16 -0.06
CA ALA A 62 12.83 22.88 -1.43
C ALA A 62 13.23 21.46 -1.87
N ARG A 63 12.29 20.74 -2.50
CA ARG A 63 12.51 19.40 -3.08
C ARG A 63 13.75 19.34 -3.98
N SER A 64 13.97 20.39 -4.78
CA SER A 64 15.11 20.51 -5.70
C SER A 64 16.48 20.55 -5.03
N SER A 65 16.52 20.78 -3.71
CA SER A 65 17.78 20.79 -2.92
C SER A 65 18.14 19.43 -2.33
N LEU A 66 17.33 18.40 -2.57
CA LEU A 66 17.50 17.05 -2.04
C LEU A 66 17.77 16.05 -3.17
N ALA A 67 18.48 14.97 -2.85
CA ALA A 67 18.64 13.85 -3.76
C ALA A 67 17.30 13.10 -3.96
N PRO A 68 17.06 12.45 -5.11
CA PRO A 68 15.79 11.79 -5.41
C PRO A 68 15.34 10.77 -4.35
N ASP A 69 16.28 9.98 -3.82
CA ASP A 69 16.03 8.99 -2.76
C ASP A 69 15.64 9.63 -1.42
N GLN A 70 16.21 10.80 -1.10
CA GLN A 70 15.84 11.56 0.09
C GLN A 70 14.42 12.12 -0.03
N VAL A 71 14.04 12.62 -1.20
CA VAL A 71 12.68 13.11 -1.46
C VAL A 71 11.68 11.97 -1.32
N GLU A 72 11.93 10.84 -1.99
CA GLU A 72 11.03 9.68 -1.94
C GLU A 72 10.87 9.15 -0.51
N ALA A 73 11.96 9.01 0.23
CA ALA A 73 11.90 8.55 1.62
C ALA A 73 11.06 9.48 2.51
N LEU A 74 11.24 10.80 2.40
CA LEU A 74 10.44 11.78 3.14
C LEU A 74 8.95 11.68 2.79
N GLU A 75 8.63 11.53 1.50
CA GLU A 75 7.25 11.41 1.05
C GLU A 75 6.59 10.11 1.49
N MET A 76 7.32 9.00 1.47
CA MET A 76 6.83 7.69 1.90
C MET A 76 6.68 7.63 3.42
N ILE A 77 7.61 8.20 4.19
CA ILE A 77 7.45 8.35 5.64
C ILE A 77 6.20 9.17 5.96
N ALA A 78 6.00 10.33 5.30
CA ALA A 78 4.80 11.12 5.48
C ALA A 78 3.53 10.32 5.16
N HIS A 79 3.57 9.48 4.12
CA HIS A 79 2.46 8.60 3.76
C HIS A 79 2.14 7.56 4.85
N LYS A 80 3.16 6.93 5.46
CA LYS A 80 2.98 5.97 6.56
C LYS A 80 2.50 6.65 7.84
N LEU A 81 2.99 7.85 8.16
CA LEU A 81 2.45 8.66 9.26
C LEU A 81 0.95 8.94 9.05
N GLY A 82 0.53 9.25 7.82
CA GLY A 82 -0.88 9.37 7.47
C GLY A 82 -1.71 8.10 7.70
N ARG A 83 -1.17 6.92 7.36
CA ARG A 83 -1.82 5.63 7.65
C ARG A 83 -2.04 5.41 9.14
N ILE A 84 -1.02 5.71 9.95
CA ILE A 84 -1.04 5.53 11.41
C ILE A 84 -2.11 6.42 12.06
N VAL A 85 -2.14 7.71 11.73
CA VAL A 85 -3.03 8.65 12.43
C VAL A 85 -4.46 8.66 11.88
N ASN A 86 -4.66 8.28 10.61
CA ASN A 86 -5.99 8.23 10.00
C ASN A 86 -6.65 6.83 10.08
N GLY A 87 -5.84 5.79 10.25
CA GLY A 87 -6.27 4.40 10.26
C GLY A 87 -5.91 3.71 11.57
N ASP A 88 -5.22 2.58 11.44
CA ASP A 88 -4.85 1.69 12.53
C ASP A 88 -3.41 1.96 13.02
N PRO A 89 -3.23 2.59 14.21
CA PRO A 89 -1.91 2.85 14.76
C PRO A 89 -1.18 1.59 15.26
N ASP A 90 -1.91 0.50 15.50
CA ASP A 90 -1.36 -0.78 15.96
C ASP A 90 -0.87 -1.65 14.78
N TYR A 91 -1.03 -1.17 13.54
CA TYR A 91 -0.54 -1.85 12.36
C TYR A 91 0.97 -1.67 12.18
N ALA A 92 1.73 -2.60 12.78
CA ALA A 92 3.19 -2.59 12.86
C ALA A 92 3.91 -2.36 11.50
N ASP A 93 3.35 -2.83 10.40
CA ASP A 93 3.93 -2.69 9.05
C ASP A 93 4.20 -1.22 8.68
N SER A 94 3.31 -0.31 9.07
CA SER A 94 3.50 1.13 8.80
C SER A 94 4.71 1.71 9.53
N TRP A 95 5.01 1.21 10.74
CA TRP A 95 6.18 1.62 11.52
C TRP A 95 7.47 1.00 10.97
N VAL A 96 7.41 -0.27 10.55
CA VAL A 96 8.54 -0.97 9.91
C VAL A 96 8.93 -0.28 8.60
N ASP A 97 7.96 0.10 7.78
CA ASP A 97 8.19 0.86 6.55
C ASP A 97 8.92 2.18 6.81
N ILE A 98 8.51 2.94 7.84
CA ILE A 98 9.17 4.21 8.22
C ILE A 98 10.64 3.96 8.55
N ALA A 99 10.93 2.94 9.37
CA ALA A 99 12.29 2.57 9.70
C ALA A 99 13.09 2.15 8.45
N GLY A 100 12.47 1.38 7.55
CA GLY A 100 13.07 0.93 6.29
C GLY A 100 13.48 2.09 5.38
N TYR A 101 12.59 3.05 5.11
CA TYR A 101 12.93 4.19 4.26
C TYR A 101 14.02 5.07 4.87
N ALA A 102 13.99 5.30 6.18
CA ALA A 102 15.05 6.03 6.87
C ALA A 102 16.40 5.31 6.77
N LYS A 103 16.39 3.98 6.94
CA LYS A 103 17.58 3.12 6.85
C LYS A 103 18.22 3.16 5.46
N LEU A 104 17.43 3.06 4.39
CA LEU A 104 17.95 3.10 3.01
C LEU A 104 18.72 4.40 2.71
N VAL A 105 18.16 5.55 3.09
CA VAL A 105 18.83 6.86 2.90
C VAL A 105 20.09 6.96 3.76
N ALA A 106 20.03 6.52 5.02
CA ALA A 106 21.16 6.55 5.93
C ALA A 106 22.31 5.68 5.43
N ASP A 107 22.02 4.47 4.95
CA ASP A 107 23.03 3.53 4.44
C ASP A 107 23.73 4.07 3.20
N ARG A 108 22.99 4.65 2.27
CA ARG A 108 23.59 5.31 1.10
C ARG A 108 24.52 6.45 1.52
N LEU A 109 24.12 7.27 2.50
CA LEU A 109 24.94 8.39 2.98
C LEU A 109 26.21 7.93 3.73
N LEU A 110 26.14 6.85 4.51
CA LEU A 110 27.25 6.36 5.31
C LEU A 110 28.21 5.47 4.52
N THR A 111 27.69 4.70 3.56
CA THR A 111 28.45 3.63 2.89
C THR A 111 28.56 3.80 1.38
N GLY A 112 27.77 4.70 0.79
CA GLY A 112 27.68 4.87 -0.67
C GLY A 112 26.82 3.82 -1.38
N PHE A 113 26.31 2.80 -0.67
CA PHE A 113 25.47 1.74 -1.22
C PHE A 113 24.01 1.91 -0.80
N SER A 114 23.08 1.78 -1.76
CA SER A 114 21.65 1.66 -1.51
C SER A 114 21.20 0.28 -1.97
N ALA A 115 20.52 -0.46 -1.08
CA ALA A 115 19.95 -1.77 -1.36
C ALA A 115 18.78 -1.72 -2.34
#